data_AF-A0A1J5NCS0-F1
#
_entry.id   AF-A0A1J5NCS0-F1
#
_cell.length_a   1.000
_cell.length_b   1.000
_cell.length_c   1.000
_cell.angle_alpha   90.00
_cell.angle_beta   90.00
_cell.angle_gamma   90.00
#
_symmetry.space_group_name_H-M   'P 1'
#
loop_
_entity.id
_entity.type
_entity.pdbx_description
1 polymer ?
#
loop_
_entity_poly.entity_id
_entity_poly.type
_entity_poly.pdbx_seq_one_letter_code
_entity_poly.pdbx_strand_id
1 'polypeptide(L)'
;MPKPFHFKLDKVLDYREQLEEQAKGALARAQAARDAQAEKLAGLEARLADHLAHEAESRTSANDMWLWRQYKDALSQDISVARVELNGLELKLQRSRTEAVERSKDKKLLEKLKQTQAKRHHDQENAREEKENDEMSTIRFEPHDH
;
A
#
# COMPACT_ATOMS: atom_id res chain seq x y z
N MET A 1 -13.85 -39.53 -10.46
CA MET A 1 -13.70 -38.05 -10.60
C MET A 1 -12.69 -37.61 -9.56
N PRO A 2 -11.59 -36.95 -9.95
CA PRO A 2 -10.55 -36.53 -9.02
C PRO A 2 -11.13 -35.57 -7.97
N LYS A 3 -10.64 -35.66 -6.73
CA LYS A 3 -11.14 -34.78 -5.66
C LYS A 3 -10.65 -33.35 -5.90
N PRO A 4 -11.52 -32.33 -5.83
CA PRO A 4 -11.10 -30.95 -5.99
C PRO A 4 -10.14 -30.54 -4.85
N PHE A 5 -9.07 -29.82 -5.21
CA PHE A 5 -8.10 -29.31 -4.25
C PHE A 5 -8.76 -28.26 -3.33
N HIS A 6 -8.60 -28.42 -2.02
CA HIS A 6 -9.08 -27.48 -1.01
C HIS A 6 -7.91 -26.95 -0.19
N PHE A 7 -7.67 -25.65 -0.27
CA PHE A 7 -6.60 -25.03 0.49
C PHE A 7 -7.12 -24.62 1.88
N LYS A 8 -6.60 -25.27 2.91
CA LYS A 8 -7.06 -25.10 4.30
C LYS A 8 -6.95 -23.66 4.82
N LEU A 9 -6.12 -22.83 4.19
CA LEU A 9 -5.88 -21.44 4.58
C LEU A 9 -6.54 -20.43 3.62
N ASP A 10 -7.51 -20.84 2.80
CA ASP A 10 -8.20 -19.92 1.87
C ASP A 10 -8.82 -18.72 2.61
N LYS A 11 -9.47 -18.94 3.76
CA LYS A 11 -10.02 -17.84 4.58
C LYS A 11 -8.95 -16.89 5.12
N VAL A 12 -7.75 -17.38 5.38
CA VAL A 12 -6.61 -16.55 5.81
C VAL A 12 -6.07 -15.75 4.62
N LEU A 13 -6.08 -16.33 3.42
CA LEU A 13 -5.71 -15.63 2.19
C LEU A 13 -6.67 -14.48 1.91
N ASP A 14 -7.99 -14.74 1.94
CA ASP A 14 -9.03 -13.72 1.74
C ASP A 14 -8.86 -12.56 2.73
N TYR A 15 -8.60 -12.87 4.01
CA TYR A 15 -8.36 -11.85 5.02
C TYR A 15 -7.07 -11.04 4.74
N ARG A 16 -6.00 -11.68 4.29
CA ARG A 16 -4.75 -10.98 3.94
C ARG A 16 -4.91 -10.09 2.71
N GLU A 17 -5.74 -10.48 1.76
CA GLU A 17 -6.11 -9.61 0.62
C GLU A 17 -6.85 -8.36 1.08
N GLN A 18 -7.80 -8.51 2.01
CA GLN A 18 -8.49 -7.36 2.60
C GLN A 18 -7.53 -6.43 3.33
N LEU A 19 -6.57 -6.98 4.09
CA LEU A 19 -5.55 -6.18 4.78
C LEU A 19 -4.61 -5.46 3.80
N GLU A 20 -4.24 -6.10 2.69
CA GLU A 20 -3.44 -5.47 1.63
C GLU A 20 -4.21 -4.28 1.03
N GLU A 21 -5.48 -4.45 0.72
CA GLU A 21 -6.32 -3.41 0.14
C GLU A 21 -6.52 -2.23 1.11
N GLN A 22 -6.75 -2.52 2.39
CA GLN A 22 -6.82 -1.50 3.43
C GLN A 22 -5.51 -0.71 3.55
N ALA A 23 -4.36 -1.39 3.49
CA ALA A 23 -3.05 -0.75 3.56
C ALA A 23 -2.77 0.14 2.34
N LYS A 24 -3.16 -0.31 1.12
CA LYS A 24 -3.09 0.52 -0.10
C LYS A 24 -3.98 1.75 0.01
N GLY A 25 -5.21 1.60 0.50
CA GLY A 25 -6.11 2.72 0.75
C GLY A 25 -5.55 3.71 1.79
N ALA A 26 -4.93 3.21 2.86
CA ALA A 26 -4.27 4.05 3.86
C ALA A 26 -3.07 4.81 3.29
N LEU A 27 -2.28 4.16 2.44
CA LEU A 27 -1.17 4.79 1.72
C LEU A 27 -1.64 5.91 0.80
N ALA A 28 -2.69 5.67 0.00
CA ALA A 28 -3.25 6.67 -0.89
C ALA A 28 -3.77 7.90 -0.12
N ARG A 29 -4.48 7.69 1.00
CA ARG A 29 -4.94 8.78 1.87
C ARG A 29 -3.78 9.56 2.49
N ALA A 30 -2.74 8.87 2.95
CA ALA A 30 -1.56 9.52 3.51
C ALA A 30 -0.80 10.37 2.48
N GLN A 31 -0.69 9.87 1.24
CA GLN A 31 -0.08 10.61 0.13
C GLN A 31 -0.90 11.86 -0.20
N ALA A 32 -2.21 11.72 -0.38
CA ALA A 32 -3.10 12.86 -0.67
C ALA A 32 -3.05 13.93 0.43
N ALA A 33 -3.04 13.53 1.71
CA ALA A 33 -2.92 14.45 2.82
C ALA A 33 -1.58 15.20 2.83
N ARG A 34 -0.47 14.48 2.58
CA ARG A 34 0.87 15.08 2.47
C ARG A 34 0.93 16.09 1.34
N ASP A 35 0.39 15.76 0.18
CA ASP A 35 0.45 16.62 -1.00
C ASP A 35 -0.42 17.88 -0.80
N ALA A 36 -1.62 17.75 -0.24
CA ALA A 36 -2.45 18.89 0.12
C ALA A 36 -1.74 19.84 1.12
N GLN A 37 -1.01 19.29 2.09
CA GLN A 37 -0.25 20.09 3.04
C GLN A 37 0.97 20.76 2.39
N ALA A 38 1.64 20.09 1.45
CA ALA A 38 2.74 20.66 0.70
C ALA A 38 2.28 21.84 -0.16
N GLU A 39 1.14 21.73 -0.83
CA GLU A 39 0.50 22.83 -1.57
C GLU A 39 0.15 24.02 -0.66
N LYS A 40 -0.41 23.74 0.53
CA LYS A 40 -0.69 24.78 1.53
C LYS A 40 0.58 25.52 1.95
N LEU A 41 1.66 24.78 2.23
CA LEU A 41 2.94 25.35 2.61
C LEU A 41 3.51 26.23 1.48
N ALA A 42 3.51 25.74 0.25
CA ALA A 42 3.97 26.48 -0.91
C ALA A 42 3.17 27.79 -1.10
N GLY A 43 1.85 27.75 -0.89
CA GLY A 43 1.00 28.94 -0.92
C GLY A 43 1.35 29.97 0.16
N LEU A 44 1.66 29.53 1.39
CA LEU A 44 2.10 30.41 2.46
C LEU A 44 3.48 31.03 2.18
N GLU A 45 4.42 30.24 1.67
CA GLU A 45 5.75 30.70 1.30
C GLU A 45 5.68 31.71 0.15
N ALA A 46 4.82 31.49 -0.84
CA ALA A 46 4.56 32.44 -1.92
C ALA A 46 3.99 33.77 -1.39
N ARG A 47 3.03 33.73 -0.45
CA ARG A 47 2.48 34.93 0.19
C ARG A 47 3.54 35.69 0.98
N LEU A 48 4.42 34.98 1.69
CA LEU A 48 5.52 35.62 2.41
C LEU A 48 6.53 36.25 1.46
N ALA A 49 6.84 35.59 0.34
CA ALA A 49 7.73 36.14 -0.68
C ALA A 49 7.14 37.41 -1.32
N ASP A 50 5.85 37.38 -1.66
CA ASP A 50 5.11 38.53 -2.20
C ASP A 50 5.06 39.69 -1.20
N HIS A 51 4.80 39.38 0.07
CA HIS A 51 4.88 40.35 1.16
C HIS A 51 6.27 41.00 1.18
N LEU A 52 7.34 40.21 1.26
CA LEU A 52 8.71 40.76 1.29
C LEU A 52 9.07 41.59 0.04
N ALA A 53 8.54 41.24 -1.14
CA ALA A 53 8.76 42.00 -2.37
C ALA A 53 8.16 43.42 -2.31
N HIS A 54 7.01 43.58 -1.65
CA HIS A 54 6.30 44.86 -1.52
C HIS A 54 6.64 45.62 -0.22
N GLU A 55 7.64 45.17 0.56
CA GLU A 55 8.02 45.78 1.83
C GLU A 55 8.41 47.26 1.68
N ALA A 56 9.00 47.65 0.54
CA ALA A 56 9.38 49.05 0.28
C ALA A 56 8.18 49.99 0.16
N GLU A 57 7.04 49.50 -0.31
CA GLU A 57 5.80 50.27 -0.52
C GLU A 57 5.05 50.52 0.79
N SER A 58 5.36 49.76 1.85
CA SER A 58 4.71 49.82 3.16
C SER A 58 5.22 50.92 4.11
N ARG A 59 6.25 51.67 3.70
CA ARG A 59 6.97 52.62 4.57
C ARG A 59 6.29 53.98 4.76
N THR A 60 5.00 54.06 4.49
CA THR A 60 4.21 55.30 4.44
C THR A 60 3.85 55.86 5.81
N SER A 61 3.69 55.00 6.83
CA SER A 61 3.35 55.39 8.20
C SER A 61 3.91 54.39 9.22
N ALA A 62 4.14 54.84 10.46
CA ALA A 62 4.55 53.98 11.56
C ALA A 62 3.51 52.89 11.88
N ASN A 63 2.21 53.18 11.72
CA ASN A 63 1.13 52.19 11.87
C ASN A 63 1.17 51.14 10.76
N ASP A 64 1.41 51.56 9.51
CA ASP A 64 1.48 50.66 8.36
C ASP A 64 2.68 49.71 8.50
N MET A 65 3.82 50.23 8.95
CA MET A 65 5.01 49.42 9.27
C MET A 65 4.77 48.41 10.39
N TRP A 66 4.00 48.78 11.42
CA TRP A 66 3.66 47.86 12.52
C TRP A 66 2.76 46.72 12.01
N LEU A 67 1.71 47.05 11.26
CA LEU A 67 0.80 46.06 10.67
C LEU A 67 1.53 45.11 9.72
N TRP A 68 2.44 45.66 8.92
CA TRP A 68 3.28 44.91 7.99
C TRP A 68 4.19 43.89 8.68
N ARG A 69 4.83 44.28 9.78
CA ARG A 69 5.65 43.36 10.60
C ARG A 69 4.79 42.28 11.23
N GLN A 70 3.64 42.66 11.79
CA GLN A 70 2.74 41.70 12.44
C GLN A 70 2.23 40.64 11.46
N TYR A 71 1.88 41.04 10.23
CA TYR A 71 1.45 40.09 9.20
C TYR A 71 2.60 39.17 8.75
N LYS A 72 3.82 39.69 8.60
CA LYS A 72 5.01 38.88 8.34
C LYS A 72 5.26 37.83 9.43
N ASP A 73 5.14 38.24 10.69
CA ASP A 73 5.38 37.35 11.83
C ASP A 73 4.31 36.25 11.88
N ALA A 74 3.05 36.60 11.66
CA ALA A 74 1.95 35.64 11.54
C ALA A 74 2.18 34.63 10.40
N LEU A 75 2.53 35.09 9.19
CA LEU A 75 2.86 34.21 8.07
C LEU A 75 4.04 33.28 8.38
N SER A 76 5.07 33.80 9.04
CA SER A 76 6.25 33.01 9.43
C SER A 76 5.87 31.91 10.43
N GLN A 77 5.00 32.22 11.38
CA GLN A 77 4.48 31.25 12.34
C GLN A 77 3.62 30.19 11.64
N ASP A 78 2.72 30.59 10.74
CA ASP A 78 1.89 29.66 9.96
C ASP A 78 2.73 28.71 9.11
N ILE A 79 3.80 29.21 8.47
CA ILE A 79 4.77 28.39 7.72
C ILE A 79 5.46 27.40 8.65
N SER A 80 5.88 27.83 9.84
CA SER A 80 6.52 26.94 10.82
C SER A 80 5.59 25.79 11.24
N VAL A 81 4.34 26.10 11.57
CA VAL A 81 3.31 25.10 11.91
C VAL A 81 3.06 24.17 10.73
N ALA A 82 2.89 24.72 9.52
CA ALA A 82 2.62 23.94 8.32
C ALA A 82 3.76 22.97 7.98
N ARG A 83 5.02 23.36 8.22
CA ARG A 83 6.21 22.49 8.08
C ARG A 83 6.22 21.35 9.09
N VAL A 84 5.89 21.62 10.35
CA VAL A 84 5.79 20.58 11.39
C VAL A 84 4.70 19.56 11.02
N GLU A 85 3.54 20.04 10.58
CA GLU A 85 2.45 19.20 10.08
C GLU A 85 2.89 18.35 8.89
N LEU A 86 3.59 18.94 7.92
CA LEU A 86 4.11 18.24 6.74
C LEU A 86 5.07 17.12 7.14
N ASN A 87 6.03 17.39 8.03
CA ASN A 87 6.95 16.38 8.55
C ASN A 87 6.20 15.22 9.23
N GLY A 88 5.15 15.53 9.99
CA GLY A 88 4.28 14.52 10.60
C GLY A 88 3.55 13.66 9.57
N LEU A 89 3.09 14.26 8.47
CA LEU A 89 2.45 13.55 7.36
C LEU A 89 3.45 12.71 6.57
N GLU A 90 4.67 13.17 6.38
CA GLU A 90 5.74 12.40 5.72
C GLU A 90 6.13 11.16 6.52
N LEU A 91 6.19 11.28 7.85
CA LEU A 91 6.40 10.11 8.72
C LEU A 91 5.24 9.11 8.63
N LYS A 92 3.99 9.60 8.61
CA LYS A 92 2.80 8.74 8.41
C LYS A 92 2.85 8.05 7.05
N LEU A 93 3.18 8.77 5.99
CA LEU A 93 3.33 8.22 4.64
C LEU A 93 4.38 7.11 4.60
N GLN A 94 5.54 7.31 5.22
CA GLN A 94 6.57 6.27 5.31
C GLN A 94 6.07 5.03 6.04
N ARG A 95 5.39 5.19 7.17
CA ARG A 95 4.78 4.05 7.91
C ARG A 95 3.77 3.30 7.04
N SER A 96 2.88 4.01 6.35
CA SER A 96 1.91 3.40 5.44
C SER A 96 2.56 2.66 4.27
N ARG A 97 3.68 3.18 3.74
CA ARG A 97 4.46 2.50 2.69
C ARG A 97 5.04 1.19 3.20
N THR A 98 5.68 1.21 4.37
CA THR A 98 6.24 0.00 4.99
C THR A 98 5.14 -1.02 5.24
N GLU A 99 4.00 -0.60 5.79
CA GLU A 99 2.88 -1.52 6.04
C GLU A 99 2.32 -2.12 4.75
N ALA A 100 2.09 -1.31 3.71
CA ALA A 100 1.62 -1.82 2.42
C ALA A 100 2.56 -2.87 1.82
N VAL A 101 3.88 -2.66 1.94
CA VAL A 101 4.90 -3.62 1.50
C VAL A 101 4.83 -4.93 2.31
N GLU A 102 4.75 -4.85 3.64
CA GLU A 102 4.67 -6.04 4.50
C GLU A 102 3.38 -6.84 4.23
N ARG A 103 2.22 -6.18 4.10
CA ARG A 103 0.96 -6.86 3.75
C ARG A 103 1.03 -7.54 2.38
N SER A 104 1.68 -6.89 1.41
CA SER A 104 1.88 -7.46 0.07
C SER A 104 2.77 -8.71 0.11
N LYS A 105 3.83 -8.69 0.94
CA LYS A 105 4.71 -9.87 1.16
C LYS A 105 3.95 -11.02 1.82
N ASP A 106 3.17 -10.72 2.87
CA ASP A 106 2.39 -11.71 3.62
C ASP A 106 1.38 -12.44 2.74
N LYS A 107 0.67 -11.72 1.87
CA LYS A 107 -0.23 -12.31 0.88
C LYS A 107 0.55 -13.20 -0.08
N LYS A 108 1.60 -12.67 -0.69
CA LYS A 108 2.39 -13.37 -1.73
C LYS A 108 3.01 -14.67 -1.22
N LEU A 109 3.42 -14.70 0.06
CA LEU A 109 3.90 -15.92 0.71
C LEU A 109 2.82 -17.01 0.74
N LEU A 110 1.59 -16.63 1.10
CA LEU A 110 0.48 -17.54 1.26
C LEU A 110 -0.07 -18.03 -0.10
N GLU A 111 -0.07 -17.16 -1.11
CA GLU A 111 -0.36 -17.53 -2.51
C GLU A 111 0.63 -18.56 -3.03
N LYS A 112 1.94 -18.35 -2.82
CA LYS A 112 2.98 -19.32 -3.22
C LYS A 112 2.79 -20.65 -2.52
N LEU A 113 2.40 -20.65 -1.25
CA LEU A 113 2.09 -21.87 -0.50
C LEU A 113 0.90 -22.61 -1.12
N LYS A 114 -0.19 -21.89 -1.44
CA LYS A 114 -1.37 -22.43 -2.12
C LYS A 114 -1.01 -23.05 -3.46
N GLN A 115 -0.26 -22.33 -4.30
CA GLN A 115 0.19 -22.83 -5.61
C GLN A 115 1.05 -24.10 -5.48
N THR A 116 1.97 -24.13 -4.51
CA THR A 116 2.83 -25.30 -4.26
C THR A 116 2.01 -26.51 -3.83
N GLN A 117 1.03 -26.33 -2.93
CA GLN A 117 0.16 -27.42 -2.48
C GLN A 117 -0.78 -27.90 -3.59
N ALA A 118 -1.32 -26.99 -4.40
CA ALA A 118 -2.15 -27.32 -5.55
C ALA A 118 -1.38 -28.16 -6.58
N LYS A 119 -0.13 -27.76 -6.88
CA LYS A 119 0.75 -28.51 -7.77
C LYS A 119 1.00 -29.93 -7.25
N ARG A 120 1.38 -30.07 -5.98
CA ARG A 120 1.61 -31.39 -5.36
C ARG A 120 0.36 -32.28 -5.37
N HIS A 121 -0.82 -31.70 -5.14
CA HIS A 121 -2.08 -32.43 -5.21
C HIS A 121 -2.34 -32.93 -6.63
N HIS A 122 -2.14 -32.09 -7.64
CA HIS A 122 -2.29 -32.48 -9.04
C HIS A 122 -1.31 -33.59 -9.43
N ASP A 123 -0.04 -33.44 -9.07
CA ASP A 123 1.00 -34.45 -9.35
C ASP A 123 0.66 -35.81 -8.69
N GLN A 124 0.10 -35.79 -7.47
CA GLN A 124 -0.31 -37.02 -6.76
C GLN A 124 -1.54 -37.69 -7.37
N GLU A 125 -2.54 -36.93 -7.81
CA GLU A 125 -3.72 -37.49 -8.46
C GLU A 125 -3.36 -38.07 -9.83
N ASN A 126 -2.51 -37.40 -10.62
CA ASN A 126 -2.02 -37.92 -11.89
C ASN A 126 -1.26 -39.24 -11.71
N ALA A 127 -0.37 -39.32 -10.72
CA ALA A 127 0.36 -40.55 -10.43
C ALA A 127 -0.55 -41.70 -9.94
N ARG A 128 -1.67 -41.39 -9.28
CA ARG A 128 -2.68 -42.39 -8.90
C ARG A 128 -3.45 -42.88 -10.12
N GLU A 129 -3.89 -41.97 -10.98
CA GLU A 129 -4.60 -42.33 -12.21
C GLU A 129 -3.73 -43.18 -13.15
N GLU A 130 -2.45 -42.85 -13.30
CA GLU A 130 -1.49 -43.66 -14.05
C GLU A 130 -1.36 -45.07 -13.47
N LYS A 131 -1.20 -45.18 -12.14
CA LYS A 131 -1.09 -46.47 -11.46
C LYS A 131 -2.36 -47.31 -11.58
N GLU A 132 -3.54 -46.72 -11.41
CA GLU A 132 -4.82 -47.39 -11.59
C GLU A 132 -5.03 -47.88 -13.03
N ASN A 133 -4.60 -47.10 -14.02
CA ASN A 133 -4.66 -47.48 -15.43
C ASN A 133 -3.71 -48.64 -15.76
N ASP A 134 -2.48 -48.63 -15.24
CA ASP A 134 -1.52 -49.72 -15.41
C ASP A 134 -2.03 -51.03 -14.76
N GLU A 135 -2.60 -50.94 -13.55
CA GLU A 135 -3.22 -52.09 -12.87
C GLU A 135 -4.41 -52.64 -13.65
N MET A 136 -5.31 -51.78 -14.17
CA MET A 136 -6.42 -52.21 -15.03
C MET A 136 -5.96 -52.83 -16.35
N SER A 137 -4.91 -52.30 -16.97
CA SER A 137 -4.32 -52.85 -18.18
C SER A 137 -3.77 -54.25 -17.95
N THR A 138 -3.09 -54.46 -16.81
CA THR A 138 -2.54 -55.76 -16.42
C THR A 138 -3.64 -56.80 -16.16
N ILE A 139 -4.73 -56.41 -15.49
CA ILE A 139 -5.90 -57.29 -15.24
C ILE A 139 -6.60 -57.69 -16.55
N ARG A 140 -6.64 -56.79 -17.55
CA ARG A 140 -7.21 -57.10 -18.88
C ARG A 140 -6.32 -57.97 -19.77
N PHE A 141 -5.02 -58.04 -19.47
CA PHE A 141 -4.03 -58.77 -20.25
C PHE A 141 -3.64 -60.12 -19.63
N GLU A 142 -4.37 -60.61 -18.62
CA GLU A 142 -4.31 -62.04 -18.28
C GLU A 142 -4.95 -62.84 -19.42
N PRO A 143 -4.17 -63.66 -20.16
CA PRO A 143 -4.72 -64.46 -21.23
C PRO A 143 -5.64 -65.52 -20.61
N HIS A 144 -6.84 -65.62 -21.15
CA HIS A 144 -7.64 -66.84 -21.06
C HIS A 144 -6.83 -67.94 -21.78
N ASP A 145 -6.03 -68.69 -21.03
CA ASP A 145 -5.50 -69.97 -21.48
C ASP A 145 -6.67 -70.96 -21.47
N HIS A 146 -7.32 -71.18 -22.62
CA HIS A 146 -8.07 -72.39 -22.96
C HIS A 146 -8.25 -72.53 -24.47
#